data_AF-A0AAJ6N6G0-F1
#
_entry.id   AF-A0AAJ6N6G0-F1
#
_cell.length_a   1.000
_cell.length_b   1.000
_cell.length_c   1.000
_cell.angle_alpha   90.00
_cell.angle_beta   90.00
_cell.angle_gamma   90.00
#
_symmetry.space_group_name_H-M   'P 1'
#
loop_
_entity.id
_entity.type
_entity.pdbx_description
1 polymer ?
#
loop_
_entity_poly.entity_id
_entity_poly.type
_entity_poly.pdbx_seq_one_letter_code
_entity_poly.pdbx_strand_id
1 'polypeptide(L)'
;MPAVVADQYLAMAKELAASRFGGFTKENIPSPMAQPESYGRDRLGIAAVATENPKVTLRAPFTSEEFQGALYAIYRHIFGNTYVMESERPTTAESQLKDGRITVRGFIRLLAKSEVYKSRFFQKTSQNRFIELSHKLLLGRAPYDQAEISYHLDLWNTQGYDAEIDSYVDSEEYLDFFGEDTVPFLRDFKYQTGQQGVGYSRLLNLYDGYAGSDTDRAQSGQKARLNGTIAQAEPGSIERPSALQDTWKFANPNYRNAKPPMVKALALEPFLDMARELTPKPPTRQVDLLFLNMAKDLTSVSRAEWLAKSYTQPSRYQQTETFGQERIGAVGAIETPRINLRAPFTSEEFQGALYAIYRHIFGNTYVMESERPTTAESQLKDGRITVRGFIRLLAKSEVYKSRFFQKTSQNRFIELSHKLLLGRAPYDQAEISYHLDLWNTQGYDAEIDSYVDSEEYLDFFGEDTVPYFRGFKYQTGQSAEGFNRLVRLYDGWAGSDTDRNVGGQVARLTANLTRGGSGLEPFIVMANSRR
;
A
#
# COMPACT_ATOMS: atom_id res chain seq x y z
N MET A 1 42.07 9.11 -58.11
CA MET A 1 42.87 9.49 -56.93
C MET A 1 42.07 9.84 -55.65
N PRO A 2 40.77 9.48 -55.45
CA PRO A 2 40.16 9.61 -54.11
C PRO A 2 39.82 8.28 -53.42
N ALA A 3 39.74 7.15 -54.13
CA ALA A 3 39.33 5.86 -53.54
C ALA A 3 40.42 5.21 -52.65
N VAL A 4 41.69 5.32 -53.05
CA VAL A 4 42.82 4.68 -52.34
C VAL A 4 43.10 5.35 -50.98
N VAL A 5 42.80 6.64 -50.85
CA VAL A 5 43.02 7.40 -49.63
C VAL A 5 41.94 7.07 -48.57
N ALA A 6 40.69 6.84 -49.00
CA ALA A 6 39.59 6.47 -48.10
C ALA A 6 39.81 5.09 -47.46
N ASP A 7 40.32 4.12 -48.22
CA ASP A 7 40.63 2.78 -47.72
C ASP A 7 41.81 2.78 -46.73
N GLN A 8 42.80 3.67 -46.95
CA GLN A 8 43.93 3.83 -46.03
C GLN A 8 43.51 4.45 -44.69
N TYR A 9 42.61 5.46 -44.70
CA TYR A 9 42.06 6.01 -43.46
C TYR A 9 41.15 5.02 -42.72
N LEU A 10 40.40 4.18 -43.45
CA LEU A 10 39.57 3.13 -42.86
C LEU A 10 40.42 2.02 -42.21
N ALA A 11 41.54 1.64 -42.85
CA ALA A 11 42.49 0.67 -42.29
C ALA A 11 43.19 1.21 -41.04
N MET A 12 43.64 2.47 -41.07
CA MET A 12 44.30 3.14 -39.94
C MET A 12 43.34 3.36 -38.76
N ALA A 13 42.05 3.64 -39.05
CA ALA A 13 41.00 3.73 -38.01
C ALA A 13 40.67 2.37 -37.38
N LYS A 14 40.72 1.27 -38.15
CA LYS A 14 40.53 -0.09 -37.65
C LYS A 14 41.70 -0.56 -36.77
N GLU A 15 42.94 -0.23 -37.12
CA GLU A 15 44.11 -0.50 -36.27
C GLU A 15 44.11 0.32 -34.97
N LEU A 16 43.72 1.60 -35.03
CA LEU A 16 43.57 2.44 -33.83
C LEU A 16 42.42 1.98 -32.93
N ALA A 17 41.33 1.46 -33.50
CA ALA A 17 40.23 0.86 -32.72
C ALA A 17 40.66 -0.47 -32.07
N ALA A 18 41.48 -1.28 -32.77
CA ALA A 18 42.01 -2.54 -32.24
C ALA A 18 43.03 -2.32 -31.11
N SER A 19 43.84 -1.26 -31.15
CA SER A 19 44.85 -0.98 -30.10
C SER A 19 44.27 -0.30 -28.85
N ARG A 20 43.17 0.46 -28.97
CA ARG A 20 42.49 1.09 -27.82
C ARG A 20 41.47 0.19 -27.11
N PHE A 21 40.96 -0.85 -27.78
CA PHE A 21 39.96 -1.78 -27.24
C PHE A 21 40.43 -3.24 -27.27
N GLY A 22 41.73 -3.47 -27.07
CA GLY A 22 42.31 -4.80 -26.99
C GLY A 22 41.72 -5.59 -25.81
N GLY A 23 40.79 -6.51 -26.09
CA GLY A 23 40.30 -7.47 -25.09
C GLY A 23 38.94 -8.13 -25.34
N PHE A 24 38.12 -7.66 -26.29
CA PHE A 24 36.79 -8.24 -26.54
C PHE A 24 36.72 -8.99 -27.89
N THR A 25 37.36 -10.16 -27.97
CA THR A 25 37.04 -11.16 -29.00
C THR A 25 35.82 -11.97 -28.57
N LYS A 26 34.97 -12.42 -29.50
CA LYS A 26 33.75 -13.21 -29.21
C LYS A 26 34.00 -14.50 -28.40
N GLU A 27 35.24 -14.97 -28.37
CA GLU A 27 35.69 -16.13 -27.59
C GLU A 27 35.97 -15.79 -26.11
N ASN A 28 36.12 -14.51 -25.78
CA ASN A 28 36.31 -13.98 -24.42
C ASN A 28 35.04 -13.36 -23.82
N ILE A 29 33.88 -13.54 -24.46
CA ILE A 29 32.59 -13.24 -23.84
C ILE A 29 32.31 -14.42 -22.91
N PRO A 30 32.27 -14.23 -21.57
CA PRO A 30 31.87 -15.29 -20.67
C PRO A 30 30.53 -15.82 -21.15
N SER A 31 30.41 -17.13 -21.36
CA SER A 31 29.19 -17.75 -21.85
C SER A 31 28.00 -17.24 -21.01
N PRO A 32 26.86 -16.86 -21.62
CA PRO A 32 25.73 -16.26 -20.89
C PRO A 32 25.06 -17.22 -19.87
N MET A 33 25.54 -18.46 -19.77
CA MET A 33 25.12 -19.44 -18.75
C MET A 33 26.01 -19.43 -17.49
N ALA A 34 27.16 -18.73 -17.51
CA ALA A 34 27.95 -18.51 -16.31
C ALA A 34 27.42 -17.28 -15.55
N GLN A 35 26.64 -17.58 -14.51
CA GLN A 35 26.27 -16.72 -13.37
C GLN A 35 24.96 -15.89 -13.46
N PRO A 36 23.78 -16.52 -13.61
CA PRO A 36 22.50 -15.87 -13.27
C PRO A 36 22.48 -15.34 -11.81
N GLU A 37 23.25 -15.94 -10.91
CA GLU A 37 23.42 -15.48 -9.52
C GLU A 37 24.14 -14.13 -9.39
N SER A 38 25.19 -13.88 -10.19
CA SER A 38 25.93 -12.60 -10.15
C SER A 38 25.00 -11.47 -10.59
N TYR A 39 24.29 -11.66 -11.70
CA TYR A 39 23.38 -10.66 -12.24
C TYR A 39 22.21 -10.35 -11.29
N GLY A 40 21.69 -11.37 -10.60
CA GLY A 40 20.68 -11.20 -9.55
C GLY A 40 21.21 -10.38 -8.36
N ARG A 41 22.43 -10.68 -7.88
CA ARG A 41 23.08 -9.97 -6.76
C ARG A 41 23.39 -8.51 -7.10
N ASP A 42 23.82 -8.24 -8.34
CA ASP A 42 24.10 -6.88 -8.82
C ASP A 42 22.83 -6.03 -8.84
N ARG A 43 21.71 -6.57 -9.35
CA ARG A 43 20.42 -5.86 -9.39
C ARG A 43 19.83 -5.57 -8.01
N LEU A 44 20.18 -6.38 -7.01
CA LEU A 44 19.77 -6.20 -5.62
C LEU A 44 20.81 -5.40 -4.79
N GLY A 45 21.93 -4.97 -5.38
CA GLY A 45 22.96 -4.20 -4.66
C GLY A 45 23.69 -4.98 -3.56
N ILE A 46 23.67 -6.32 -3.63
CA ILE A 46 24.27 -7.23 -2.64
C ILE A 46 25.62 -7.79 -3.15
N ALA A 47 25.96 -7.60 -4.43
CA ALA A 47 27.16 -8.19 -5.01
C ALA A 47 28.45 -7.84 -4.26
N ALA A 48 28.63 -6.58 -3.86
CA ALA A 48 29.75 -6.16 -3.01
C ALA A 48 29.75 -6.91 -1.67
N VAL A 49 28.61 -6.97 -0.96
CA VAL A 49 28.51 -7.65 0.35
C VAL A 49 28.73 -9.17 0.25
N ALA A 50 28.28 -9.79 -0.84
CA ALA A 50 28.43 -11.23 -1.06
C ALA A 50 29.85 -11.65 -1.44
N THR A 51 30.62 -10.74 -2.04
CA THR A 51 31.96 -10.98 -2.60
C THR A 51 33.08 -10.41 -1.73
N GLU A 52 32.82 -9.30 -1.01
CA GLU A 52 33.82 -8.47 -0.32
C GLU A 52 33.75 -8.52 1.22
N ASN A 53 32.94 -9.40 1.83
CA ASN A 53 33.02 -9.63 3.29
C ASN A 53 33.82 -10.91 3.58
N PRO A 54 35.17 -10.92 3.40
CA PRO A 54 35.96 -12.00 3.97
C PRO A 54 35.77 -11.94 5.49
N LYS A 55 35.57 -13.10 6.10
CA LYS A 55 35.52 -13.22 7.56
C LYS A 55 36.82 -12.64 8.14
N VAL A 56 36.76 -11.44 8.71
CA VAL A 56 37.92 -10.79 9.33
C VAL A 56 38.03 -11.28 10.76
N THR A 57 39.13 -11.98 11.06
CA THR A 57 39.45 -12.47 12.40
C THR A 57 40.71 -11.78 12.91
N LEU A 58 40.68 -11.27 14.13
CA LEU A 58 41.85 -10.75 14.81
C LEU A 58 42.33 -11.77 15.84
N ARG A 59 43.33 -12.56 15.48
CA ARG A 59 44.01 -13.46 16.42
C ARG A 59 45.43 -12.96 16.66
N ALA A 60 45.83 -12.88 17.92
CA ALA A 60 47.20 -12.55 18.26
C ALA A 60 48.16 -13.68 17.81
N PRO A 61 49.35 -13.38 17.26
CA PRO A 61 49.90 -12.05 16.95
C PRO A 61 49.39 -11.48 15.60
N PHE A 62 49.11 -10.18 15.55
CA PHE A 62 48.68 -9.47 14.33
C PHE A 62 49.61 -8.29 14.00
N THR A 63 49.67 -7.94 12.72
CA THR A 63 50.39 -6.76 12.23
C THR A 63 49.58 -5.47 12.46
N SER A 64 50.27 -4.32 12.48
CA SER A 64 49.58 -3.01 12.57
C SER A 64 48.60 -2.78 11.42
N GLU A 65 48.87 -3.34 10.23
CA GLU A 65 47.99 -3.21 9.06
C GLU A 65 46.73 -4.05 9.21
N GLU A 66 46.85 -5.30 9.66
CA GLU A 66 45.70 -6.17 9.96
C GLU A 66 44.81 -5.59 11.06
N PHE A 67 45.43 -4.99 12.09
CA PHE A 67 44.70 -4.29 13.14
C PHE A 67 43.88 -3.12 12.60
N GLN A 68 44.48 -2.26 11.77
CA GLN A 68 43.78 -1.12 11.17
C GLN A 68 42.68 -1.58 10.20
N GLY A 69 42.92 -2.63 9.42
CA GLY A 69 41.92 -3.23 8.53
C GLY A 69 40.71 -3.76 9.30
N ALA A 70 40.94 -4.46 10.41
CA ALA A 70 39.87 -4.95 11.26
C ALA A 70 39.13 -3.83 12.00
N LEU A 71 39.84 -2.81 12.49
CA LEU A 71 39.23 -1.63 13.11
C LEU A 71 38.29 -0.93 12.11
N TYR A 72 38.75 -0.74 10.88
CA TYR A 72 37.94 -0.18 9.80
C TYR A 72 36.71 -1.05 9.50
N ALA A 73 36.88 -2.38 9.45
CA ALA A 73 35.76 -3.31 9.26
C ALA A 73 34.72 -3.23 10.38
N ILE A 74 35.15 -3.14 11.65
CA ILE A 74 34.26 -3.01 12.82
C ILE A 74 33.45 -1.71 12.72
N TYR A 75 34.11 -0.57 12.50
CA TYR A 75 33.41 0.71 12.38
C TYR A 75 32.46 0.72 11.18
N ARG A 76 32.90 0.19 10.03
CA ARG A 76 32.07 0.07 8.83
C ARG A 76 30.85 -0.84 9.04
N HIS A 77 30.98 -1.88 9.84
CA HIS A 77 29.86 -2.77 10.13
C HIS A 77 28.84 -2.12 11.08
N ILE A 78 29.30 -1.61 12.24
CA ILE A 78 28.42 -1.09 13.30
C ILE A 78 27.77 0.24 12.91
N PHE A 79 28.55 1.16 12.34
CA PHE A 79 28.08 2.50 12.00
C PHE A 79 27.66 2.62 10.53
N GLY A 80 27.86 1.57 9.73
CA GLY A 80 27.57 1.59 8.30
C GLY A 80 28.43 2.60 7.54
N ASN A 81 27.80 3.35 6.64
CA ASN A 81 28.43 4.46 5.92
C ASN A 81 28.42 5.78 6.70
N THR A 82 28.00 5.78 7.96
CA THR A 82 27.99 7.02 8.73
C THR A 82 29.41 7.37 9.15
N TYR A 83 29.86 8.58 8.81
CA TYR A 83 31.18 9.06 9.20
C TYR A 83 31.25 9.21 10.73
N VAL A 84 32.23 8.57 11.35
CA VAL A 84 32.57 8.74 12.78
C VAL A 84 33.76 9.69 12.85
N MET A 85 33.57 10.82 13.54
CA MET A 85 34.63 11.82 13.70
C MET A 85 35.77 11.29 14.58
N GLU A 86 36.99 11.80 14.42
CA GLU A 86 38.13 11.38 15.26
C GLU A 86 37.87 11.61 16.75
N SER A 87 37.19 12.71 17.10
CA SER A 87 36.79 13.02 18.48
C SER A 87 35.73 12.08 19.06
N GLU A 88 34.97 11.40 18.20
CA GLU A 88 33.90 10.48 18.58
C GLU A 88 34.42 9.05 18.79
N ARG A 89 35.68 8.76 18.39
CA ARG A 89 36.27 7.42 18.51
C ARG A 89 36.72 7.15 19.95
N PRO A 90 36.35 6.01 20.55
CA PRO A 90 36.84 5.63 21.87
C PRO A 90 38.30 5.13 21.80
N THR A 91 39.26 6.07 21.77
CA THR A 91 40.71 5.80 21.68
C THR A 91 41.24 4.88 22.79
N THR A 92 40.66 4.96 23.98
CA THR A 92 40.95 4.06 25.11
C THR A 92 40.57 2.62 24.82
N ALA A 93 39.40 2.38 24.22
CA ALA A 93 38.94 1.05 23.84
C ALA A 93 39.79 0.48 22.68
N GLU A 94 40.18 1.31 21.71
CA GLU A 94 41.08 0.90 20.62
C GLU A 94 42.45 0.45 21.15
N SER A 95 42.99 1.19 22.12
CA SER A 95 44.26 0.85 22.76
C SER A 95 44.17 -0.46 23.55
N GLN A 96 43.08 -0.68 24.28
CA GLN A 96 42.84 -1.93 25.00
C GLN A 96 42.72 -3.14 24.05
N LEU A 97 42.11 -2.95 22.87
CA LEU A 97 42.02 -3.99 21.84
C LEU A 97 43.40 -4.28 21.25
N LYS A 98 44.20 -3.24 20.98
CA LYS A 98 45.58 -3.38 20.47
C LYS A 98 46.48 -4.12 21.45
N ASP A 99 46.33 -3.87 22.74
CA ASP A 99 47.06 -4.54 23.81
C ASP A 99 46.53 -5.97 24.09
N GLY A 100 45.42 -6.38 23.47
CA GLY A 100 44.78 -7.68 23.69
C GLY A 100 44.11 -7.81 25.07
N ARG A 101 43.86 -6.71 25.78
CA ARG A 101 43.16 -6.71 27.09
C ARG A 101 41.67 -6.97 26.94
N ILE A 102 41.10 -6.58 25.79
CA ILE A 102 39.72 -6.86 25.42
C ILE A 102 39.71 -7.63 24.10
N THR A 103 38.73 -8.51 23.93
CA THR A 103 38.49 -9.22 22.68
C THR A 103 37.70 -8.34 21.70
N VAL A 104 37.58 -8.77 20.44
CA VAL A 104 36.75 -8.05 19.43
C VAL A 104 35.30 -7.96 19.92
N ARG A 105 34.76 -9.02 20.51
CA ARG A 105 33.45 -9.00 21.18
C ARG A 105 33.36 -7.94 22.27
N GLY A 106 34.36 -7.88 23.16
CA GLY A 106 34.42 -6.88 24.24
C GLY A 106 34.46 -5.45 23.69
N PHE A 107 35.19 -5.22 22.60
CA PHE A 107 35.25 -3.92 21.92
C PHE A 107 33.91 -3.54 21.29
N ILE A 108 33.21 -4.48 20.63
CA ILE A 108 31.89 -4.25 20.05
C ILE A 108 30.86 -3.90 21.13
N ARG A 109 30.91 -4.59 22.28
CA ARG A 109 30.07 -4.27 23.44
C ARG A 109 30.28 -2.84 23.91
N LEU A 110 31.54 -2.39 24.03
CA LEU A 110 31.87 -1.01 24.41
C LEU A 110 31.40 0.00 23.37
N LEU A 111 31.55 -0.30 22.08
CA LEU A 111 31.06 0.56 20.99
C LEU A 111 29.54 0.70 21.01
N ALA A 112 28.80 -0.39 21.17
CA ALA A 112 27.34 -0.37 21.24
C ALA A 112 26.82 0.35 22.49
N LYS A 113 27.58 0.36 23.60
CA LYS A 113 27.23 1.13 24.81
C LYS A 113 27.63 2.60 24.77
N SER A 114 28.42 3.02 23.78
CA SER A 114 28.89 4.39 23.64
C SER A 114 27.75 5.41 23.42
N GLU A 115 27.99 6.66 23.82
CA GLU A 115 27.06 7.76 23.59
C GLU A 115 26.86 8.07 22.10
N VAL A 116 27.90 7.86 21.28
CA VAL A 116 27.84 8.04 19.83
C VAL A 116 26.85 7.08 19.21
N TYR A 117 26.88 5.81 19.62
CA TYR A 117 25.92 4.81 19.15
C TYR A 117 24.50 5.13 19.65
N LYS A 118 24.35 5.50 20.93
CA LYS A 118 23.05 5.89 21.54
C LYS A 118 22.41 7.09 20.81
N SER A 119 23.17 8.14 20.51
CA SER A 119 22.64 9.34 19.85
C SER A 119 22.20 9.10 18.40
N ARG A 120 22.86 8.18 17.68
CA ARG A 120 22.57 7.89 16.26
C ARG A 120 21.43 6.89 16.09
N PHE A 121 21.48 5.77 16.81
CA PHE A 121 20.56 4.65 16.61
C PHE A 121 19.45 4.61 17.65
N PHE A 122 19.71 4.92 18.92
CA PHE A 122 18.71 4.79 19.97
C PHE A 122 17.78 6.01 20.04
N GLN A 123 18.32 7.22 20.17
CA GLN A 123 17.52 8.44 20.40
C GLN A 123 16.65 8.84 19.19
N LYS A 124 17.06 8.48 17.97
CA LYS A 124 16.39 8.88 16.73
C LYS A 124 15.39 7.87 16.20
N THR A 125 15.35 6.66 16.75
CA THR A 125 14.55 5.56 16.20
C THR A 125 13.46 5.11 17.17
N SER A 126 12.43 4.45 16.63
CA SER A 126 11.42 3.78 17.46
C SER A 126 11.97 2.49 18.06
N GLN A 127 11.38 2.01 19.16
CA GLN A 127 11.87 0.81 19.87
C GLN A 127 12.02 -0.41 18.94
N ASN A 128 10.98 -0.71 18.17
CA ASN A 128 11.02 -1.82 17.21
C ASN A 128 12.07 -1.61 16.11
N ARG A 129 12.30 -0.36 15.67
CA ARG A 129 13.35 -0.06 14.69
C ARG A 129 14.74 -0.26 15.29
N PHE A 130 14.93 0.11 16.55
CA PHE A 130 16.19 -0.11 17.25
C PHE A 130 16.49 -1.61 17.41
N ILE A 131 15.49 -2.42 17.77
CA ILE A 131 15.61 -3.88 17.86
C ILE A 131 15.99 -4.47 16.49
N GLU A 132 15.30 -4.08 15.41
CA GLU A 132 15.65 -4.50 14.04
C GLU A 132 17.11 -4.15 13.66
N LEU A 133 17.57 -2.95 14.01
CA LEU A 133 18.93 -2.51 13.76
C LEU A 133 19.94 -3.26 14.62
N SER A 134 19.61 -3.57 15.87
CA SER A 134 20.48 -4.32 16.78
C SER A 134 20.71 -5.74 16.27
N HIS A 135 19.66 -6.44 15.83
CA HIS A 135 19.80 -7.72 15.14
C HIS A 135 20.68 -7.62 13.89
N LYS A 136 20.49 -6.59 13.06
CA LYS A 136 21.27 -6.38 11.85
C LYS A 136 22.76 -6.13 12.13
N LEU A 137 23.07 -5.27 13.11
CA LEU A 137 24.42 -4.74 13.35
C LEU A 137 25.25 -5.60 14.32
N LEU A 138 24.60 -6.33 15.23
CA LEU A 138 25.29 -7.18 16.21
C LEU A 138 25.26 -8.65 15.81
N LEU A 139 24.11 -9.15 15.35
CA LEU A 139 23.95 -10.57 14.97
C LEU A 139 24.12 -10.81 13.46
N GLY A 140 24.11 -9.75 12.65
CA GLY A 140 24.26 -9.86 11.20
C GLY A 140 23.02 -10.41 10.48
N ARG A 141 21.86 -10.47 11.15
CA ARG A 141 20.62 -11.07 10.62
C ARG A 141 19.40 -10.21 10.92
N ALA A 142 18.26 -10.53 10.32
CA ALA A 142 16.97 -9.94 10.71
C ALA A 142 16.26 -10.78 11.79
N PRO A 143 15.35 -10.17 12.58
CA PRO A 143 14.48 -10.92 13.49
C PRO A 143 13.53 -11.86 12.70
N TYR A 144 13.38 -13.09 13.20
CA TYR A 144 12.60 -14.15 12.56
C TYR A 144 11.16 -14.23 13.05
N ASP A 145 10.90 -13.90 14.31
CA ASP A 145 9.56 -14.06 14.88
C ASP A 145 9.18 -12.88 15.75
N GLN A 146 7.87 -12.68 15.91
CA GLN A 146 7.34 -11.68 16.82
C GLN A 146 7.74 -11.95 18.28
N ALA A 147 7.99 -13.22 18.62
CA ALA A 147 8.48 -13.63 19.93
C ALA A 147 9.83 -12.98 20.27
N GLU A 148 10.79 -12.95 19.33
CA GLU A 148 12.10 -12.31 19.53
C GLU A 148 11.94 -10.80 19.81
N ILE A 149 11.12 -10.12 19.01
CA ILE A 149 10.84 -8.68 19.21
C ILE A 149 10.18 -8.44 20.56
N SER A 150 9.21 -9.26 20.94
CA SER A 150 8.51 -9.11 22.22
C SER A 150 9.43 -9.32 23.42
N TYR A 151 10.35 -10.29 23.35
CA TYR A 151 11.34 -10.56 24.38
C TYR A 151 12.27 -9.36 24.60
N HIS A 152 12.84 -8.82 23.52
CA HIS A 152 13.72 -7.65 23.57
C HIS A 152 12.99 -6.37 24.01
N LEU A 153 11.72 -6.22 23.62
CA LEU A 153 10.91 -5.10 24.07
C LEU A 153 10.61 -5.18 25.59
N ASP A 154 10.34 -6.36 26.12
CA ASP A 154 10.16 -6.56 27.57
C ASP A 154 11.48 -6.38 28.34
N LEU A 155 12.58 -6.94 27.83
CA LEU A 155 13.91 -6.78 28.42
C LEU A 155 14.32 -5.31 28.52
N TRP A 156 14.09 -4.55 27.45
CA TRP A 156 14.33 -3.11 27.46
C TRP A 156 13.46 -2.43 28.52
N ASN A 157 12.15 -2.67 28.55
CA ASN A 157 11.26 -2.00 29.48
C ASN A 157 11.58 -2.31 30.96
N THR A 158 12.12 -3.51 31.24
CA THR A 158 12.40 -3.96 32.62
C THR A 158 13.83 -3.63 33.08
N GLN A 159 14.84 -3.81 32.23
CA GLN A 159 16.26 -3.75 32.60
C GLN A 159 17.03 -2.60 31.91
N GLY A 160 16.43 -1.96 30.91
CA GLY A 160 17.00 -0.81 30.21
C GLY A 160 17.95 -1.15 29.07
N TYR A 161 18.64 -0.12 28.57
CA TYR A 161 19.42 -0.19 27.33
C TYR A 161 20.67 -1.07 27.42
N ASP A 162 21.44 -0.96 28.51
CA ASP A 162 22.72 -1.66 28.59
C ASP A 162 22.52 -3.19 28.66
N ALA A 163 21.44 -3.63 29.33
CA ALA A 163 21.03 -5.03 29.38
C ALA A 163 20.55 -5.56 28.02
N GLU A 164 19.82 -4.73 27.26
CA GLU A 164 19.40 -5.06 25.90
C GLU A 164 20.62 -5.32 24.99
N ILE A 165 21.65 -4.47 25.02
CA ILE A 165 22.89 -4.70 24.25
C ILE A 165 23.62 -5.96 24.70
N ASP A 166 23.73 -6.18 26.01
CA ASP A 166 24.41 -7.37 26.54
C ASP A 166 23.69 -8.65 26.12
N SER A 167 22.37 -8.65 26.04
CA SER A 167 21.59 -9.82 25.60
C SER A 167 21.94 -10.30 24.19
N TYR A 168 22.25 -9.39 23.25
CA TYR A 168 22.68 -9.77 21.91
C TYR A 168 24.12 -10.30 21.91
N VAL A 169 25.03 -9.62 22.61
CA VAL A 169 26.47 -9.94 22.59
C VAL A 169 26.78 -11.22 23.39
N ASP A 170 26.01 -11.47 24.45
CA ASP A 170 26.15 -12.66 25.32
C ASP A 170 25.29 -13.84 24.85
N SER A 171 24.56 -13.68 23.74
CA SER A 171 23.78 -14.76 23.16
C SER A 171 24.70 -15.91 22.68
N GLU A 172 24.21 -17.14 22.86
CA GLU A 172 24.89 -18.34 22.33
C GLU A 172 25.04 -18.27 20.80
N GLU A 173 24.07 -17.66 20.12
CA GLU A 173 24.16 -17.42 18.67
C GLU A 173 25.36 -16.53 18.30
N TYR A 174 25.59 -15.42 19.02
CA TYR A 174 26.73 -14.56 18.73
C TYR A 174 28.06 -15.34 18.89
N LEU A 175 28.16 -16.14 19.96
CA LEU A 175 29.32 -16.97 20.26
C LEU A 175 29.58 -18.04 19.19
N ASP A 176 28.55 -18.73 18.73
CA ASP A 176 28.67 -19.82 17.75
C ASP A 176 29.14 -19.31 16.38
N PHE A 177 28.68 -18.13 15.96
CA PHE A 177 28.97 -17.60 14.62
C PHE A 177 30.22 -16.72 14.56
N PHE A 178 30.39 -15.83 15.55
CA PHE A 178 31.49 -14.87 15.56
C PHE A 178 32.60 -15.27 16.55
N GLY A 179 32.25 -15.94 17.64
CA GLY A 179 33.18 -16.18 18.74
C GLY A 179 33.67 -14.86 19.36
N GLU A 180 34.90 -14.84 19.86
CA GLU A 180 35.45 -13.66 20.54
C GLU A 180 36.27 -12.73 19.63
N ASP A 181 36.79 -13.27 18.53
CA ASP A 181 37.85 -12.65 17.70
C ASP A 181 37.39 -12.27 16.29
N THR A 182 36.17 -12.66 15.87
CA THR A 182 35.65 -12.35 14.53
C THR A 182 34.82 -11.08 14.56
N VAL A 183 35.04 -10.22 13.56
CA VAL A 183 34.19 -9.05 13.32
C VAL A 183 32.82 -9.51 12.79
N PRO A 184 31.70 -8.99 13.32
CA PRO A 184 30.38 -9.29 12.79
C PRO A 184 30.24 -8.94 11.32
N PHE A 185 29.47 -9.75 10.61
CA PHE A 185 29.18 -9.59 9.19
C PHE A 185 27.74 -10.00 8.90
N LEU A 186 27.18 -9.52 7.79
CA LEU A 186 25.82 -9.86 7.39
C LEU A 186 25.73 -11.32 6.94
N ARG A 187 24.91 -12.12 7.64
CA ARG A 187 24.84 -13.58 7.53
C ARG A 187 23.71 -14.07 6.61
N ASP A 188 22.53 -13.44 6.65
CA ASP A 188 21.33 -13.99 5.98
C ASP A 188 21.38 -13.98 4.44
N PHE A 189 22.38 -13.35 3.81
CA PHE A 189 22.53 -13.35 2.35
C PHE A 189 22.98 -14.69 1.77
N LYS A 190 23.51 -15.58 2.61
CA LYS A 190 23.85 -16.97 2.25
C LYS A 190 23.03 -17.89 3.15
N TYR A 191 22.30 -18.83 2.55
CA TYR A 191 21.54 -19.82 3.30
C TYR A 191 22.47 -20.67 4.17
N GLN A 192 22.17 -20.74 5.47
CA GLN A 192 22.90 -21.53 6.45
C GLN A 192 21.98 -22.56 7.10
N THR A 193 22.56 -23.66 7.60
CA THR A 193 21.83 -24.69 8.33
C THR A 193 21.19 -24.08 9.58
N GLY A 194 19.86 -24.22 9.72
CA GLY A 194 19.09 -23.62 10.81
C GLY A 194 18.47 -22.24 10.51
N GLN A 195 18.76 -21.65 9.36
CA GLN A 195 18.18 -20.36 8.97
C GLN A 195 16.73 -20.50 8.49
N GLN A 196 15.85 -19.59 8.92
CA GLN A 196 14.48 -19.50 8.40
C GLN A 196 14.47 -18.92 6.97
N GLY A 197 13.64 -19.47 6.09
CA GLY A 197 13.53 -19.03 4.68
C GLY A 197 13.18 -17.55 4.52
N VAL A 198 12.48 -16.96 5.49
CA VAL A 198 12.12 -15.53 5.51
C VAL A 198 13.31 -14.61 5.79
N GLY A 199 14.39 -15.12 6.38
CA GLY A 199 15.55 -14.34 6.81
C GLY A 199 16.18 -13.50 5.70
N TYR A 200 16.41 -14.12 4.54
CA TYR A 200 16.97 -13.44 3.38
C TYR A 200 16.14 -12.22 2.96
N SER A 201 14.82 -12.40 2.82
CA SER A 201 13.91 -11.34 2.39
C SER A 201 13.86 -10.18 3.39
N ARG A 202 13.89 -10.49 4.69
CA ARG A 202 13.81 -9.50 5.76
C ARG A 202 15.11 -8.73 5.93
N LEU A 203 16.25 -9.42 5.90
CA LEU A 203 17.54 -8.74 5.94
C LEU A 203 17.69 -7.81 4.74
N LEU A 204 17.22 -8.23 3.57
CA LEU A 204 17.26 -7.39 2.38
C LEU A 204 16.41 -6.12 2.53
N ASN A 205 15.23 -6.21 3.15
CA ASN A 205 14.42 -5.02 3.45
C ASN A 205 15.05 -4.10 4.51
N LEU A 206 15.89 -4.64 5.41
CA LEU A 206 16.70 -3.85 6.32
C LEU A 206 17.97 -3.28 5.67
N TYR A 207 18.44 -3.88 4.58
CA TYR A 207 19.67 -3.51 3.90
C TYR A 207 19.41 -2.51 2.76
N ASP A 208 19.82 -1.26 2.95
CA ASP A 208 19.61 -0.17 1.98
C ASP A 208 20.59 -0.15 0.79
N GLY A 209 21.42 -1.18 0.64
CA GLY A 209 22.48 -1.23 -0.36
C GLY A 209 23.81 -0.74 0.17
N TYR A 210 24.87 -0.93 -0.62
CA TYR A 210 26.26 -0.70 -0.18
C TYR A 210 26.55 0.77 0.15
N ALA A 211 25.87 1.70 -0.53
CA ALA A 211 25.98 3.15 -0.31
C ALA A 211 24.90 3.69 0.66
N GLY A 212 24.00 2.83 1.14
CA GLY A 212 22.95 3.22 2.07
C GLY A 212 23.47 3.50 3.48
N SER A 213 22.79 4.38 4.19
CA SER A 213 23.03 4.66 5.60
C SER A 213 21.72 4.47 6.36
N ASP A 214 21.75 3.70 7.45
CA ASP A 214 20.58 3.44 8.27
C ASP A 214 20.08 4.70 9.01
N THR A 215 20.90 5.75 9.11
CA THR A 215 20.56 7.00 9.81
C THR A 215 19.96 8.09 8.91
N ASP A 216 20.14 8.03 7.59
CA ASP A 216 20.01 9.22 6.72
C ASP A 216 18.64 9.38 6.03
N ARG A 217 17.60 8.66 6.48
CA ARG A 217 16.27 8.73 5.83
C ARG A 217 15.32 9.66 6.57
N ALA A 218 15.37 10.94 6.20
CA ALA A 218 14.51 12.00 6.72
C ALA A 218 13.03 11.94 6.21
N GLN A 219 12.75 11.22 5.12
CA GLN A 219 11.45 11.33 4.42
C GLN A 219 10.34 10.35 4.87
N SER A 220 10.65 9.25 5.56
CA SER A 220 9.65 8.23 5.98
C SER A 220 9.46 8.14 7.51
N GLY A 221 10.25 8.88 8.28
CA GLY A 221 10.42 8.65 9.72
C GLY A 221 11.21 7.37 9.98
N GLN A 222 11.92 7.31 11.10
CA GLN A 222 12.71 6.14 11.54
C GLN A 222 11.78 5.02 12.08
N LYS A 223 10.86 4.57 11.22
CA LYS A 223 9.89 3.52 11.51
C LYS A 223 10.51 2.14 11.30
N ALA A 224 10.02 1.17 12.07
CA ALA A 224 10.33 -0.24 11.92
C ALA A 224 9.90 -0.74 10.53
N ARG A 225 10.76 -1.50 9.85
CA ARG A 225 10.53 -1.97 8.47
C ARG A 225 9.89 -3.35 8.40
N LEU A 226 10.16 -4.17 9.40
CA LEU A 226 9.74 -5.56 9.45
C LEU A 226 8.54 -5.77 10.37
N ASN A 227 8.21 -4.81 11.25
CA ASN A 227 7.11 -4.96 12.20
C ASN A 227 5.80 -5.46 11.57
N GLY A 228 5.43 -4.95 10.39
CA GLY A 228 4.22 -5.42 9.67
C GLY A 228 4.33 -6.86 9.17
N THR A 229 5.45 -7.22 8.55
CA THR A 229 5.66 -8.56 7.97
C THR A 229 5.90 -9.62 9.03
N ILE A 230 6.54 -9.26 10.15
CA ILE A 230 6.76 -10.13 11.30
C ILE A 230 5.46 -10.39 12.04
N ALA A 231 4.65 -9.36 12.29
CA ALA A 231 3.34 -9.53 12.92
C ALA A 231 2.40 -10.43 12.10
N GLN A 232 2.55 -10.43 10.77
CA GLN A 232 1.77 -11.26 9.85
C GLN A 232 2.38 -12.65 9.61
N ALA A 233 3.58 -12.93 10.15
CA ALA A 233 4.36 -14.15 9.87
C ALA A 233 4.57 -14.41 8.35
N GLU A 234 4.55 -13.35 7.54
CA GLU A 234 4.72 -13.43 6.09
C GLU A 234 6.15 -13.02 5.68
N PRO A 235 6.67 -13.59 4.56
CA PRO A 235 7.87 -13.06 3.93
C PRO A 235 7.59 -11.64 3.40
N GLY A 236 8.51 -10.71 3.64
CA GLY A 236 8.39 -9.37 3.07
C GLY A 236 8.62 -9.39 1.56
N SER A 237 7.92 -8.52 0.83
CA SER A 237 8.25 -8.28 -0.58
C SER A 237 9.69 -7.81 -0.69
N ILE A 238 10.46 -8.40 -1.62
CA ILE A 238 11.83 -7.99 -1.89
C ILE A 238 11.80 -6.65 -2.61
N GLU A 239 12.11 -5.58 -1.88
CA GLU A 239 12.24 -4.25 -2.46
C GLU A 239 13.67 -4.04 -2.98
N ARG A 240 13.78 -3.27 -4.06
CA ARG A 240 15.10 -2.84 -4.55
C ARG A 240 15.68 -1.81 -3.58
N PRO A 241 16.97 -1.91 -3.23
CA PRO A 241 17.59 -0.92 -2.37
C PRO A 241 17.48 0.48 -2.98
N SER A 242 17.19 1.46 -2.15
CA SER A 242 16.79 2.78 -2.62
C SER A 242 17.91 3.54 -3.34
N ALA A 243 19.17 3.18 -3.09
CA ALA A 243 20.32 3.69 -3.85
C ALA A 243 20.27 3.34 -5.36
N LEU A 244 19.51 2.30 -5.75
CA LEU A 244 19.38 1.83 -7.13
C LEU A 244 18.03 2.19 -7.78
N GLN A 245 17.15 2.90 -7.06
CA GLN A 245 15.74 3.07 -7.46
C GLN A 245 15.53 4.19 -8.49
N ASP A 246 16.46 5.14 -8.61
CA ASP A 246 16.28 6.33 -9.46
C ASP A 246 16.72 6.18 -10.92
N THR A 247 17.39 5.09 -11.31
CA THR A 247 17.79 4.90 -12.71
C THR A 247 16.66 4.35 -13.60
N TRP A 248 15.65 3.69 -13.03
CA TRP A 248 14.56 3.08 -13.82
C TRP A 248 13.36 4.02 -14.07
N LYS A 249 13.28 5.16 -13.37
CA LYS A 249 12.29 6.21 -13.67
C LYS A 249 12.53 6.87 -15.04
N PHE A 250 13.70 6.62 -15.66
CA PHE A 250 14.05 7.15 -16.99
C PHE A 250 13.98 6.11 -18.12
N ALA A 251 13.63 4.84 -17.85
CA ALA A 251 13.64 3.78 -18.89
C ALA A 251 12.24 3.38 -19.40
N ASN A 252 11.21 4.18 -19.14
CA ASN A 252 9.92 4.03 -19.81
C ASN A 252 9.75 5.17 -20.84
N PRO A 253 9.78 4.87 -22.16
CA PRO A 253 9.65 5.88 -23.21
C PRO A 253 8.33 6.67 -23.16
N ASN A 254 7.33 6.16 -22.43
CA ASN A 254 5.98 6.74 -22.37
C ASN A 254 5.80 7.82 -21.29
N TYR A 255 6.80 8.11 -20.48
CA TYR A 255 6.75 9.21 -19.50
C TYR A 255 7.66 10.38 -19.91
N ARG A 256 7.37 11.01 -21.05
CA ARG A 256 8.05 12.25 -21.47
C ARG A 256 7.64 13.51 -20.69
N ASN A 257 6.57 13.47 -19.88
CA ASN A 257 5.97 14.67 -19.28
C ASN A 257 5.75 14.64 -17.75
N ALA A 258 6.29 13.68 -17.01
CA ALA A 258 6.23 13.73 -15.53
C ALA A 258 7.46 14.46 -14.97
N LYS A 259 7.30 15.73 -14.56
CA LYS A 259 8.34 16.45 -13.82
C LYS A 259 8.57 15.80 -12.45
N PRO A 260 9.83 15.58 -12.02
CA PRO A 260 10.12 15.11 -10.67
C PRO A 260 9.81 16.20 -9.63
N PRO A 261 9.33 15.85 -8.42
CA PRO A 261 9.16 16.81 -7.35
C PRO A 261 10.54 17.19 -6.79
N MET A 262 10.96 18.45 -6.98
CA MET A 262 12.14 18.99 -6.32
C MET A 262 11.80 19.48 -4.92
N VAL A 263 12.63 19.08 -3.96
CA VAL A 263 12.72 19.62 -2.60
C VAL A 263 13.13 21.10 -2.66
N LYS A 264 12.48 21.91 -1.82
CA LYS A 264 12.53 23.38 -1.72
C LYS A 264 13.95 23.99 -1.86
N ALA A 265 14.07 24.96 -2.76
CA ALA A 265 15.11 25.98 -2.73
C ALA A 265 14.47 27.34 -2.40
N LEU A 266 14.93 27.96 -1.31
CA LEU A 266 14.67 29.33 -0.91
C LEU A 266 15.09 30.29 -2.05
N ALA A 267 14.14 30.73 -2.88
CA ALA A 267 14.30 31.90 -3.77
C ALA A 267 12.96 32.48 -4.25
N LEU A 268 11.83 32.12 -3.62
CA LEU A 268 10.48 32.48 -4.09
C LEU A 268 9.52 32.90 -2.98
N GLU A 269 10.04 33.20 -1.78
CA GLU A 269 9.23 33.73 -0.68
C GLU A 269 8.74 35.18 -0.91
N PRO A 270 9.48 36.10 -1.59
CA PRO A 270 8.96 37.44 -1.90
C PRO A 270 7.75 37.45 -2.85
N PHE A 271 7.60 36.41 -3.69
CA PHE A 271 6.48 36.30 -4.64
C PHE A 271 5.26 35.59 -4.04
N LEU A 272 5.44 34.79 -2.98
CA LEU A 272 4.33 34.18 -2.23
C LEU A 272 3.66 35.19 -1.27
N ASP A 273 4.39 36.20 -0.79
CA ASP A 273 3.82 37.30 0.01
C ASP A 273 2.96 38.25 -0.84
N MET A 274 3.34 38.50 -2.10
CA MET A 274 2.49 39.25 -3.06
C MET A 274 1.21 38.50 -3.44
N ALA A 275 1.22 37.16 -3.50
CA ALA A 275 0.03 36.36 -3.79
C ALA A 275 -0.93 36.26 -2.59
N ARG A 276 -0.48 36.55 -1.37
CA ARG A 276 -1.31 36.62 -0.16
C ARG A 276 -2.11 37.93 -0.03
N GLU A 277 -1.81 38.95 -0.83
CA GLU A 277 -2.61 40.18 -0.93
C GLU A 277 -3.86 40.05 -1.84
N LEU A 278 -4.07 38.88 -2.47
CA LEU A 278 -5.21 38.62 -3.37
C LEU A 278 -6.24 37.65 -2.78
N THR A 279 -6.55 37.80 -1.48
CA THR A 279 -7.80 37.29 -0.90
C THR A 279 -8.63 38.46 -0.34
N PRO A 280 -9.97 38.46 -0.51
CA PRO A 280 -10.79 39.64 -0.29
C PRO A 280 -10.83 40.06 1.19
N LYS A 281 -10.42 41.30 1.43
CA LYS A 281 -10.54 42.03 2.70
C LYS A 281 -12.03 42.35 2.98
N PRO A 282 -12.53 42.29 4.23
CA PRO A 282 -13.89 42.74 4.53
C PRO A 282 -14.04 44.24 4.19
N PRO A 283 -15.21 44.69 3.70
CA PRO A 283 -15.33 46.02 3.12
C PRO A 283 -15.24 47.10 4.20
N THR A 284 -14.26 48.00 4.04
CA THR A 284 -14.22 49.28 4.73
C THR A 284 -14.37 50.41 3.70
N ARG A 285 -15.45 51.19 3.88
CA ARG A 285 -15.81 52.49 3.27
C ARG A 285 -16.46 52.54 1.88
N GLN A 286 -17.77 52.86 1.94
CA GLN A 286 -18.57 53.79 1.12
C GLN A 286 -18.70 53.62 -0.41
N VAL A 287 -17.82 52.90 -1.11
CA VAL A 287 -17.96 52.69 -2.57
C VAL A 287 -18.94 51.55 -2.93
N ASP A 288 -19.19 50.61 -2.01
CA ASP A 288 -20.00 49.41 -2.30
C ASP A 288 -21.53 49.61 -2.22
N LEU A 289 -22.00 50.68 -1.57
CA LEU A 289 -23.44 50.95 -1.43
C LEU A 289 -24.09 51.39 -2.75
N LEU A 290 -23.33 52.03 -3.65
CA LEU A 290 -23.80 52.43 -4.97
C LEU A 290 -23.99 51.20 -5.89
N PHE A 291 -23.06 50.25 -5.84
CA PHE A 291 -23.13 49.01 -6.60
C PHE A 291 -24.23 48.08 -6.07
N LEU A 292 -24.44 48.03 -4.74
CA LEU A 292 -25.53 47.28 -4.11
C LEU A 292 -26.91 47.85 -4.43
N ASN A 293 -27.05 49.18 -4.52
CA ASN A 293 -28.32 49.81 -4.89
C ASN A 293 -28.63 49.60 -6.38
N MET A 294 -27.62 49.60 -7.27
CA MET A 294 -27.80 49.25 -8.69
C MET A 294 -28.20 47.79 -8.90
N ALA A 295 -27.68 46.85 -8.10
CA ALA A 295 -28.02 45.43 -8.20
C ALA A 295 -29.43 45.09 -7.69
N LYS A 296 -30.02 45.97 -6.86
CA LYS A 296 -31.35 45.82 -6.27
C LYS A 296 -32.47 46.00 -7.30
N ASP A 297 -32.22 46.80 -8.34
CA ASP A 297 -33.17 47.05 -9.43
C ASP A 297 -33.11 45.98 -10.53
N LEU A 298 -32.14 45.06 -10.48
CA LEU A 298 -31.85 44.08 -11.53
C LEU A 298 -32.33 42.65 -11.24
N THR A 299 -32.74 42.31 -10.01
CA THR A 299 -33.12 40.93 -9.66
C THR A 299 -34.43 40.85 -8.88
N SER A 300 -35.39 40.07 -9.41
CA SER A 300 -36.77 39.93 -8.91
C SER A 300 -36.92 39.04 -7.67
N VAL A 301 -35.84 38.67 -7.00
CA VAL A 301 -35.87 37.75 -5.86
C VAL A 301 -36.09 38.53 -4.57
N SER A 302 -37.14 38.18 -3.83
CA SER A 302 -37.51 38.87 -2.61
C SER A 302 -36.40 38.73 -1.55
N ARG A 303 -36.08 39.85 -0.86
CA ARG A 303 -35.06 39.93 0.20
C ARG A 303 -35.23 38.83 1.26
N ALA A 304 -36.46 38.39 1.52
CA ALA A 304 -36.77 37.36 2.50
C ALA A 304 -36.30 35.96 2.08
N GLU A 305 -36.44 35.58 0.81
CA GLU A 305 -35.96 34.28 0.30
C GLU A 305 -34.44 34.21 0.22
N TRP A 306 -33.79 35.33 -0.14
CA TRP A 306 -32.33 35.40 -0.16
C TRP A 306 -31.74 35.39 1.26
N LEU A 307 -32.38 36.08 2.22
CA LEU A 307 -31.99 36.02 3.64
C LEU A 307 -32.24 34.62 4.23
N ALA A 308 -33.35 33.96 3.91
CA ALA A 308 -33.62 32.60 4.38
C ALA A 308 -32.55 31.61 3.89
N LYS A 309 -32.14 31.68 2.61
CA LYS A 309 -31.07 30.84 2.05
C LYS A 309 -29.68 31.14 2.61
N SER A 310 -29.41 32.38 3.02
CA SER A 310 -28.09 32.80 3.51
C SER A 310 -27.87 32.52 5.00
N TYR A 311 -28.93 32.39 5.80
CA TYR A 311 -28.84 32.07 7.23
C TYR A 311 -29.11 30.60 7.59
N THR A 312 -29.67 29.79 6.70
CA THR A 312 -29.69 28.33 6.87
C THR A 312 -28.48 27.71 6.19
N GLN A 313 -27.27 27.95 6.72
CA GLN A 313 -26.11 27.18 6.29
C GLN A 313 -26.14 25.81 6.99
N PRO A 314 -25.98 24.69 6.26
CA PRO A 314 -25.85 23.39 6.90
C PRO A 314 -24.66 23.41 7.85
N SER A 315 -24.81 22.75 9.01
CA SER A 315 -23.77 22.69 10.05
C SER A 315 -22.43 22.28 9.44
N ARG A 316 -21.30 22.78 9.97
CA ARG A 316 -19.94 22.45 9.52
C ARG A 316 -19.70 20.93 9.41
N TYR A 317 -20.38 20.15 10.26
CA TYR A 317 -20.36 18.68 10.25
C TYR A 317 -21.13 18.05 9.09
N GLN A 318 -22.30 18.61 8.73
CA GLN A 318 -23.06 18.16 7.55
C GLN A 318 -22.25 18.41 6.28
N GLN A 319 -21.59 19.57 6.19
CA GLN A 319 -20.72 19.88 5.06
C GLN A 319 -19.57 18.87 4.94
N THR A 320 -18.88 18.53 6.04
CA THR A 320 -17.78 17.55 5.99
C THR A 320 -18.22 16.15 5.58
N GLU A 321 -19.40 15.70 6.01
CA GLU A 321 -19.96 14.41 5.61
C GLU A 321 -20.34 14.40 4.13
N THR A 322 -21.01 15.46 3.65
CA THR A 322 -21.35 15.61 2.23
C THR A 322 -20.10 15.66 1.35
N PHE A 323 -19.09 16.45 1.72
CA PHE A 323 -17.80 16.49 1.00
C PHE A 323 -17.08 15.14 1.01
N GLY A 324 -17.12 14.39 2.12
CA GLY A 324 -16.58 13.04 2.20
C GLY A 324 -17.31 12.06 1.26
N GLN A 325 -18.64 12.12 1.25
CA GLN A 325 -19.49 11.28 0.41
C GLN A 325 -19.35 11.62 -1.08
N GLU A 326 -19.18 12.90 -1.43
CA GLU A 326 -18.92 13.38 -2.79
C GLU A 326 -17.61 12.82 -3.33
N ARG A 327 -16.53 12.85 -2.54
CA ARG A 327 -15.21 12.32 -2.95
C ARG A 327 -15.22 10.81 -3.17
N ILE A 328 -16.08 10.09 -2.46
CA ILE A 328 -16.25 8.64 -2.59
C ILE A 328 -17.28 8.28 -3.69
N GLY A 329 -18.01 9.27 -4.22
CA GLY A 329 -19.07 9.07 -5.21
C GLY A 329 -20.33 8.39 -4.65
N ALA A 330 -20.48 8.34 -3.32
CA ALA A 330 -21.56 7.63 -2.62
C ALA A 330 -22.85 8.45 -2.45
N VAL A 331 -22.81 9.76 -2.71
CA VAL A 331 -23.94 10.70 -2.53
C VAL A 331 -25.21 10.18 -3.20
N GLY A 332 -25.11 9.76 -4.47
CA GLY A 332 -26.26 9.27 -5.23
C GLY A 332 -26.90 8.01 -4.65
N ALA A 333 -26.14 7.13 -3.97
CA ALA A 333 -26.68 5.94 -3.33
C ALA A 333 -27.35 6.26 -1.97
N ILE A 334 -26.78 7.21 -1.22
CA ILE A 334 -27.23 7.62 0.13
C ILE A 334 -28.55 8.41 0.08
N GLU A 335 -28.75 9.19 -0.99
CA GLU A 335 -29.91 10.07 -1.17
C GLU A 335 -31.09 9.42 -1.90
N THR A 336 -31.00 8.15 -2.30
CA THR A 336 -32.12 7.48 -2.98
C THR A 336 -33.35 7.40 -2.06
N PRO A 337 -34.50 7.98 -2.46
CA PRO A 337 -35.72 7.87 -1.68
C PRO A 337 -36.18 6.41 -1.66
N ARG A 338 -36.65 5.95 -0.50
CA ARG A 338 -37.20 4.60 -0.36
C ARG A 338 -38.52 4.52 -1.10
N ILE A 339 -38.60 3.62 -2.08
CA ILE A 339 -39.81 3.41 -2.89
C ILE A 339 -40.54 2.19 -2.32
N ASN A 340 -41.73 2.45 -1.80
CA ASN A 340 -42.64 1.41 -1.31
C ASN A 340 -43.80 1.29 -2.30
N LEU A 341 -43.99 0.12 -2.88
CA LEU A 341 -45.13 -0.19 -3.74
C LEU A 341 -46.21 -0.88 -2.92
N ARG A 342 -47.05 -0.11 -2.24
CA ARG A 342 -48.25 -0.64 -1.58
C ARG A 342 -49.48 -0.33 -2.41
N ALA A 343 -50.31 -1.33 -2.65
CA ALA A 343 -51.58 -1.12 -3.36
C ALA A 343 -52.53 -0.21 -2.53
N PRO A 344 -53.28 0.71 -3.16
CA PRO A 344 -53.32 1.03 -4.59
C PRO A 344 -52.22 2.02 -5.03
N PHE A 345 -51.63 1.80 -6.20
CA PHE A 345 -50.62 2.67 -6.80
C PHE A 345 -51.06 3.17 -8.18
N THR A 346 -50.57 4.35 -8.58
CA THR A 346 -50.79 4.93 -9.91
C THR A 346 -49.88 4.28 -10.96
N SER A 347 -50.23 4.41 -12.25
CA SER A 347 -49.38 3.88 -13.32
C SER A 347 -48.00 4.55 -13.36
N GLU A 348 -47.88 5.80 -12.89
CA GLU A 348 -46.60 6.53 -12.85
C GLU A 348 -45.71 6.02 -11.72
N GLU A 349 -46.26 5.81 -10.52
CA GLU A 349 -45.56 5.22 -9.39
C GLU A 349 -45.07 3.81 -9.70
N PHE A 350 -45.89 3.00 -10.38
CA PHE A 350 -45.51 1.67 -10.83
C PHE A 350 -44.29 1.71 -11.79
N GLN A 351 -44.32 2.60 -12.79
CA GLN A 351 -43.21 2.73 -13.74
C GLN A 351 -41.94 3.26 -13.07
N GLY A 352 -42.07 4.22 -12.15
CA GLY A 352 -40.95 4.74 -11.36
C GLY A 352 -40.29 3.65 -10.49
N ALA A 353 -41.10 2.82 -9.84
CA ALA A 353 -40.61 1.71 -9.04
C ALA A 353 -39.99 0.60 -9.90
N LEU A 354 -40.59 0.27 -11.05
CA LEU A 354 -40.04 -0.69 -12.00
C LEU A 354 -38.66 -0.25 -12.48
N TYR A 355 -38.51 1.03 -12.85
CA TYR A 355 -37.24 1.63 -13.22
C TYR A 355 -36.22 1.53 -12.08
N ALA A 356 -36.63 1.83 -10.84
CA ALA A 356 -35.76 1.71 -9.67
C ALA A 356 -35.30 0.28 -9.40
N ILE A 357 -36.18 -0.72 -9.54
CA ILE A 357 -35.84 -2.15 -9.37
C ILE A 357 -34.81 -2.57 -10.41
N TYR A 358 -35.04 -2.27 -11.69
CA TYR A 358 -34.09 -2.59 -12.75
C TYR A 358 -32.75 -1.89 -12.54
N ARG A 359 -32.78 -0.60 -12.18
CA ARG A 359 -31.57 0.17 -11.88
C ARG A 359 -30.80 -0.38 -10.69
N HIS A 360 -31.50 -0.93 -9.68
CA HIS A 360 -30.85 -1.50 -8.52
C HIS A 360 -30.19 -2.85 -8.83
N ILE A 361 -30.94 -3.80 -9.41
CA ILE A 361 -30.47 -5.18 -9.65
C ILE A 361 -29.44 -5.24 -10.79
N PHE A 362 -29.70 -4.54 -11.89
CA PHE A 362 -28.82 -4.56 -13.05
C PHE A 362 -27.81 -3.42 -13.05
N GLY A 363 -27.86 -2.51 -12.07
CA GLY A 363 -27.00 -1.34 -12.02
C GLY A 363 -27.22 -0.41 -13.22
N ASN A 364 -26.13 0.14 -13.75
CA ASN A 364 -26.16 0.96 -14.97
C ASN A 364 -26.09 0.13 -16.26
N THR A 365 -26.30 -1.19 -16.19
CA THR A 365 -26.23 -2.03 -17.39
C THR A 365 -27.51 -1.88 -18.21
N TYR A 366 -27.35 -1.72 -19.52
CA TYR A 366 -28.48 -1.53 -20.41
C TYR A 366 -29.23 -2.87 -20.58
N VAL A 367 -30.52 -2.91 -20.23
CA VAL A 367 -31.41 -4.08 -20.43
C VAL A 367 -32.29 -3.78 -21.64
N MET A 368 -32.18 -4.63 -22.67
CA MET A 368 -32.97 -4.48 -23.90
C MET A 368 -34.45 -4.78 -23.62
N GLU A 369 -35.37 -4.23 -24.40
CA GLU A 369 -36.81 -4.50 -24.24
C GLU A 369 -37.15 -5.99 -24.40
N SER A 370 -36.45 -6.69 -25.29
CA SER A 370 -36.60 -8.14 -25.51
C SER A 370 -36.08 -8.99 -24.35
N GLU A 371 -35.21 -8.44 -23.49
CA GLU A 371 -34.64 -9.13 -22.33
C GLU A 371 -35.49 -8.95 -21.08
N ARG A 372 -36.50 -8.07 -21.10
CA ARG A 372 -37.36 -7.82 -19.94
C ARG A 372 -38.42 -8.93 -19.78
N PRO A 373 -38.58 -9.50 -18.58
CA PRO A 373 -39.65 -10.47 -18.32
C PRO A 373 -41.02 -9.78 -18.19
N THR A 374 -41.64 -9.49 -19.34
CA THR A 374 -42.96 -8.82 -19.45
C THR A 374 -44.08 -9.55 -18.70
N THR A 375 -44.00 -10.88 -18.60
CA THR A 375 -44.94 -11.71 -17.83
C THR A 375 -44.87 -11.41 -16.34
N ALA A 376 -43.66 -11.28 -15.79
CA ALA A 376 -43.44 -10.96 -14.38
C ALA A 376 -43.85 -9.52 -14.06
N GLU A 377 -43.60 -8.57 -14.98
CA GLU A 377 -44.07 -7.19 -14.83
C GLU A 377 -45.59 -7.08 -14.77
N SER A 378 -46.28 -7.85 -15.63
CA SER A 378 -47.74 -7.91 -15.64
C SER A 378 -48.30 -8.49 -14.34
N GLN A 379 -47.67 -9.55 -13.82
CA GLN A 379 -48.06 -10.14 -12.53
C GLN A 379 -47.86 -9.18 -11.35
N LEU A 380 -46.80 -8.37 -11.37
CA LEU A 380 -46.56 -7.34 -10.36
C LEU A 380 -47.60 -6.22 -10.46
N LYS A 381 -47.93 -5.79 -11.69
CA LYS A 381 -48.96 -4.77 -11.95
C LYS A 381 -50.34 -5.21 -11.45
N ASP A 382 -50.69 -6.47 -11.63
CA ASP A 382 -51.93 -7.07 -11.16
C ASP A 382 -51.92 -7.38 -9.65
N GLY A 383 -50.79 -7.20 -8.96
CA GLY A 383 -50.62 -7.51 -7.53
C GLY A 383 -50.62 -9.01 -7.20
N ARG A 384 -50.42 -9.89 -8.19
CA ARG A 384 -50.34 -11.35 -7.99
C ARG A 384 -49.03 -11.78 -7.35
N ILE A 385 -47.98 -10.99 -7.54
CA ILE A 385 -46.67 -11.14 -6.91
C ILE A 385 -46.31 -9.86 -6.17
N THR A 386 -45.59 -9.99 -5.07
CA THR A 386 -45.02 -8.86 -4.32
C THR A 386 -43.73 -8.37 -4.97
N VAL A 387 -43.22 -7.20 -4.55
CA VAL A 387 -41.94 -6.67 -5.05
C VAL A 387 -40.81 -7.67 -4.78
N ARG A 388 -40.81 -8.29 -3.59
CA ARG A 388 -39.90 -9.38 -3.25
C ARG A 388 -40.00 -10.57 -4.21
N GLY A 389 -41.22 -11.01 -4.51
CA GLY A 389 -41.47 -12.10 -5.47
C GLY A 389 -40.96 -11.77 -6.88
N PHE A 390 -41.14 -10.52 -7.31
CA PHE A 390 -40.62 -10.03 -8.58
C PHE A 390 -39.08 -9.99 -8.62
N ILE A 391 -38.43 -9.54 -7.54
CA ILE A 391 -36.96 -9.52 -7.42
C ILE A 391 -36.39 -10.94 -7.49
N ARG A 392 -37.04 -11.91 -6.83
CA ARG A 392 -36.67 -13.33 -6.90
C ARG A 392 -36.71 -13.84 -8.34
N LEU A 393 -37.77 -13.52 -9.08
CA LEU A 393 -37.91 -13.91 -10.49
C LEU A 393 -36.87 -13.22 -11.39
N LEU A 394 -36.55 -11.95 -11.14
CA LEU A 394 -35.51 -11.22 -11.86
C LEU A 394 -34.12 -11.82 -11.62
N ALA A 395 -33.77 -12.13 -10.38
CA ALA A 395 -32.49 -12.74 -10.04
C ALA A 395 -32.35 -14.15 -10.64
N LYS A 396 -33.45 -14.91 -10.74
CA LYS A 396 -33.45 -16.25 -11.39
C LYS A 396 -33.48 -16.21 -12.92
N SER A 397 -33.66 -15.04 -13.53
CA SER A 397 -33.75 -14.90 -14.99
C SER A 397 -32.44 -15.24 -15.70
N GLU A 398 -32.54 -15.71 -16.95
CA GLU A 398 -31.36 -16.02 -17.77
C GLU A 398 -30.51 -14.77 -18.08
N VAL A 399 -31.13 -13.60 -18.13
CA VAL A 399 -30.44 -12.31 -18.33
C VAL A 399 -29.53 -12.00 -17.15
N TYR A 400 -30.00 -12.23 -15.93
CA TYR A 400 -29.19 -12.06 -14.74
C TYR A 400 -28.07 -13.11 -14.68
N LYS A 401 -28.37 -14.39 -14.97
CA LYS A 401 -27.39 -15.48 -15.02
C LYS A 401 -26.26 -15.21 -16.03
N SER A 402 -26.58 -14.83 -17.27
CA SER A 402 -25.57 -14.57 -18.30
C SER A 402 -24.65 -13.38 -18.00
N ARG A 403 -25.14 -12.36 -17.27
CA ARG A 403 -24.37 -11.15 -16.97
C ARG A 403 -23.52 -11.27 -15.72
N PHE A 404 -24.10 -11.79 -14.64
CA PHE A 404 -23.47 -11.83 -13.32
C PHE A 404 -22.94 -13.20 -12.95
N PHE A 405 -23.58 -14.30 -13.36
CA PHE A 405 -23.15 -15.63 -12.95
C PHE A 405 -22.08 -16.21 -13.90
N GLN A 406 -22.35 -16.25 -15.21
CA GLN A 406 -21.46 -16.91 -16.17
C GLN A 406 -20.09 -16.21 -16.35
N LYS A 407 -20.01 -14.92 -16.03
CA LYS A 407 -18.80 -14.11 -16.26
C LYS A 407 -17.95 -13.93 -15.00
N THR A 408 -18.51 -14.17 -13.81
CA THR A 408 -17.83 -13.90 -12.53
C THR A 408 -17.25 -15.17 -11.91
N SER A 409 -16.28 -14.99 -11.02
CA SER A 409 -15.87 -16.06 -10.09
C SER A 409 -16.91 -16.26 -8.98
N GLN A 410 -16.97 -17.45 -8.38
CA GLN A 410 -17.98 -17.78 -7.36
C GLN A 410 -18.01 -16.78 -6.20
N ASN A 411 -16.84 -16.46 -5.64
CA ASN A 411 -16.70 -15.47 -4.58
C ASN A 411 -17.13 -14.05 -5.02
N ARG A 412 -16.87 -13.69 -6.29
CA ARG A 412 -17.30 -12.40 -6.82
C ARG A 412 -18.81 -12.35 -6.99
N PHE A 413 -19.43 -13.45 -7.40
CA PHE A 413 -20.88 -13.55 -7.49
C PHE A 413 -21.52 -13.34 -6.11
N ILE A 414 -21.05 -14.04 -5.08
CA ILE A 414 -21.52 -13.89 -3.69
C ILE A 414 -21.42 -12.43 -3.22
N GLU A 415 -20.28 -11.76 -3.47
CA GLU A 415 -20.11 -10.33 -3.16
C GLU A 415 -21.16 -9.44 -3.85
N LEU A 416 -21.47 -9.72 -5.11
CA LEU A 416 -22.46 -8.97 -5.89
C LEU A 416 -23.89 -9.27 -5.43
N SER A 417 -24.19 -10.52 -5.07
CA SER A 417 -25.50 -10.91 -4.52
C SER A 417 -25.78 -10.18 -3.21
N HIS A 418 -24.81 -10.11 -2.29
CA HIS A 418 -24.94 -9.29 -1.08
C HIS A 418 -25.17 -7.81 -1.42
N LYS A 419 -24.44 -7.28 -2.40
CA LYS A 419 -24.57 -5.87 -2.81
C LYS A 419 -25.95 -5.56 -3.40
N LEU A 420 -26.46 -6.40 -4.28
CA LEU A 420 -27.64 -6.14 -5.11
C LEU A 420 -28.96 -6.60 -4.47
N LEU A 421 -28.93 -7.64 -3.63
CA LEU A 421 -30.14 -8.16 -2.97
C LEU A 421 -30.27 -7.62 -1.55
N LEU A 422 -29.17 -7.54 -0.79
CA LEU A 422 -29.18 -7.08 0.61
C LEU A 422 -28.72 -5.63 0.78
N GLY A 423 -28.18 -4.99 -0.27
CA GLY A 423 -27.73 -3.60 -0.22
C GLY A 423 -26.49 -3.37 0.66
N ARG A 424 -25.73 -4.42 0.98
CA ARG A 424 -24.53 -4.37 1.84
C ARG A 424 -23.39 -5.24 1.30
N ALA A 425 -22.21 -5.13 1.89
CA ALA A 425 -21.11 -6.06 1.66
C ALA A 425 -21.14 -7.20 2.71
N PRO A 426 -20.54 -8.38 2.42
CA PRO A 426 -20.35 -9.42 3.42
C PRO A 426 -19.49 -8.92 4.60
N TYR A 427 -19.91 -9.28 5.83
CA TYR A 427 -19.28 -8.89 7.09
C TYR A 427 -18.21 -9.86 7.56
N ASP A 428 -18.33 -11.15 7.22
CA ASP A 428 -17.36 -12.15 7.65
C ASP A 428 -17.08 -13.14 6.54
N GLN A 429 -15.89 -13.75 6.61
CA GLN A 429 -15.54 -14.85 5.70
C GLN A 429 -16.48 -16.05 5.88
N ALA A 430 -17.06 -16.21 7.07
CA ALA A 430 -18.05 -17.23 7.39
C ALA A 430 -19.32 -17.12 6.52
N GLU A 431 -19.79 -15.90 6.23
CA GLU A 431 -20.94 -15.68 5.34
C GLU A 431 -20.61 -16.17 3.91
N ILE A 432 -19.41 -15.85 3.42
CA ILE A 432 -18.97 -16.28 2.09
C ILE A 432 -18.82 -17.81 2.02
N SER A 433 -18.22 -18.44 3.03
CA SER A 433 -18.10 -19.90 3.04
C SER A 433 -19.46 -20.59 3.10
N TYR A 434 -20.42 -20.05 3.87
CA TYR A 434 -21.77 -20.60 3.95
C TYR A 434 -22.47 -20.59 2.59
N HIS A 435 -22.44 -19.45 1.88
CA HIS A 435 -23.06 -19.35 0.56
C HIS A 435 -22.32 -20.18 -0.51
N LEU A 436 -21.00 -20.32 -0.40
CA LEU A 436 -20.22 -21.18 -1.26
C LEU A 436 -20.59 -22.66 -1.08
N ASP A 437 -20.75 -23.11 0.16
CA ASP A 437 -21.15 -24.48 0.48
C ASP A 437 -22.60 -24.75 0.05
N LEU A 438 -23.49 -23.79 0.28
CA LEU A 438 -24.89 -23.87 -0.17
C LEU A 438 -24.98 -24.00 -1.69
N TRP A 439 -24.22 -23.18 -2.42
CA TRP A 439 -24.14 -23.27 -3.87
C TRP A 439 -23.63 -24.63 -4.32
N ASN A 440 -22.53 -25.13 -3.75
CA ASN A 440 -21.97 -26.43 -4.13
C ASN A 440 -22.93 -27.60 -3.87
N THR A 441 -23.80 -27.50 -2.86
CA THR A 441 -24.73 -28.57 -2.47
C THR A 441 -26.09 -28.50 -3.14
N GLN A 442 -26.67 -27.30 -3.29
CA GLN A 442 -28.07 -27.09 -3.71
C GLN A 442 -28.20 -26.31 -5.03
N GLY A 443 -27.11 -25.74 -5.54
CA GLY A 443 -27.08 -25.01 -6.79
C GLY A 443 -27.54 -23.55 -6.70
N TYR A 444 -27.68 -22.93 -7.88
CA TYR A 444 -27.88 -21.49 -8.04
C TYR A 444 -29.21 -20.97 -7.51
N ASP A 445 -30.32 -21.66 -7.81
CA ASP A 445 -31.65 -21.15 -7.47
C ASP A 445 -31.85 -21.13 -5.94
N ALA A 446 -31.26 -22.10 -5.23
CA ALA A 446 -31.23 -22.16 -3.77
C ALA A 446 -30.36 -21.05 -3.16
N GLU A 447 -29.24 -20.72 -3.79
CA GLU A 447 -28.39 -19.59 -3.36
C GLU A 447 -29.18 -18.27 -3.39
N ILE A 448 -29.91 -17.99 -4.49
CA ILE A 448 -30.74 -16.78 -4.59
C ILE A 448 -31.86 -16.77 -3.54
N ASP A 449 -32.54 -17.91 -3.34
CA ASP A 449 -33.60 -18.01 -2.35
C ASP A 449 -33.08 -17.75 -0.93
N SER A 450 -31.85 -18.20 -0.61
CA SER A 450 -31.23 -17.96 0.70
C SER A 450 -31.08 -16.47 1.05
N TYR A 451 -30.83 -15.60 0.06
CA TYR A 451 -30.74 -14.16 0.29
C TYR A 451 -32.13 -13.52 0.45
N VAL A 452 -33.08 -13.90 -0.41
CA VAL A 452 -34.42 -13.27 -0.45
C VAL A 452 -35.32 -13.75 0.71
N ASP A 453 -35.11 -14.97 1.19
CA ASP A 453 -35.84 -15.55 2.31
C ASP A 453 -35.15 -15.33 3.66
N SER A 454 -34.03 -14.61 3.68
CA SER A 454 -33.34 -14.24 4.91
C SER A 454 -34.21 -13.32 5.79
N GLU A 455 -34.10 -13.50 7.11
CA GLU A 455 -34.76 -12.62 8.09
C GLU A 455 -34.30 -11.16 7.93
N GLU A 456 -33.02 -10.96 7.56
CA GLU A 456 -32.49 -9.63 7.25
C GLU A 456 -33.21 -8.97 6.06
N TYR A 457 -33.50 -9.70 4.99
CA TYR A 457 -34.23 -9.12 3.87
C TYR A 457 -35.64 -8.68 4.30
N LEU A 458 -36.33 -9.53 5.07
CA LEU A 458 -37.67 -9.27 5.57
C LEU A 458 -37.74 -8.06 6.53
N ASP A 459 -36.78 -7.93 7.44
CA ASP A 459 -36.77 -6.83 8.41
C ASP A 459 -36.54 -5.46 7.78
N PHE A 460 -35.72 -5.39 6.73
CA PHE A 460 -35.30 -4.12 6.13
C PHE A 460 -36.10 -3.71 4.90
N PHE A 461 -36.53 -4.67 4.07
CA PHE A 461 -37.28 -4.41 2.84
C PHE A 461 -38.72 -4.91 2.90
N GLY A 462 -39.02 -5.91 3.74
CA GLY A 462 -40.34 -6.54 3.76
C GLY A 462 -40.71 -7.11 2.39
N GLU A 463 -41.98 -6.99 2.00
CA GLU A 463 -42.47 -7.54 0.73
C GLU A 463 -42.66 -6.49 -0.38
N ASP A 464 -42.81 -5.22 0.00
CA ASP A 464 -43.28 -4.12 -0.86
C ASP A 464 -42.22 -3.04 -1.13
N THR A 465 -41.09 -3.05 -0.44
CA THR A 465 -40.03 -2.04 -0.60
C THR A 465 -38.99 -2.50 -1.61
N VAL A 466 -38.61 -1.59 -2.52
CA VAL A 466 -37.51 -1.81 -3.46
C VAL A 466 -36.18 -1.81 -2.69
N PRO A 467 -35.28 -2.77 -2.92
CA PRO A 467 -33.97 -2.78 -2.28
C PRO A 467 -33.16 -1.52 -2.55
N TYR A 468 -32.42 -1.08 -1.54
CA TYR A 468 -31.59 0.12 -1.57
C TYR A 468 -30.27 -0.14 -0.86
N PHE A 469 -29.22 0.61 -1.24
CA PHE A 469 -27.92 0.47 -0.61
C PHE A 469 -27.96 1.00 0.82
N ARG A 470 -27.69 0.12 1.79
CA ARG A 470 -27.84 0.42 3.22
C ARG A 470 -26.52 0.43 3.98
N GLY A 471 -25.46 -0.21 3.46
CA GLY A 471 -24.14 -0.24 4.11
C GLY A 471 -23.36 1.08 4.09
N PHE A 472 -23.90 2.15 3.51
CA PHE A 472 -23.29 3.50 3.58
C PHE A 472 -23.62 4.26 4.86
N LYS A 473 -24.60 3.78 5.64
CA LYS A 473 -24.95 4.35 6.95
C LYS A 473 -24.70 3.28 8.01
N TYR A 474 -24.10 3.67 9.12
CA TYR A 474 -23.95 2.78 10.27
C TYR A 474 -25.32 2.41 10.84
N GLN A 475 -25.53 1.12 11.08
CA GLN A 475 -26.76 0.60 11.69
C GLN A 475 -26.40 -0.30 12.86
N THR A 476 -27.33 -0.43 13.81
CA THR A 476 -27.19 -1.33 14.96
C THR A 476 -27.00 -2.77 14.47
N GLY A 477 -25.91 -3.42 14.90
CA GLY A 477 -25.55 -4.78 14.50
C GLY A 477 -24.64 -4.90 13.28
N GLN A 478 -24.22 -3.79 12.66
CA GLN A 478 -23.27 -3.83 11.53
C GLN A 478 -21.81 -3.74 11.99
N SER A 479 -20.94 -4.50 11.34
CA SER A 479 -19.49 -4.34 11.48
C SER A 479 -19.05 -2.96 10.97
N ALA A 480 -18.15 -2.30 11.69
CA ALA A 480 -17.58 -1.02 11.28
C ALA A 480 -16.86 -1.11 9.92
N GLU A 481 -16.38 -2.30 9.54
CA GLU A 481 -15.73 -2.53 8.25
C GLU A 481 -16.71 -2.63 7.07
N GLY A 482 -18.00 -2.84 7.35
CA GLY A 482 -19.05 -2.96 6.33
C GLY A 482 -19.08 -1.79 5.36
N PHE A 483 -18.90 -0.56 5.89
CA PHE A 483 -18.81 0.66 5.08
C PHE A 483 -17.64 0.61 4.10
N ASN A 484 -16.43 0.35 4.61
CA ASN A 484 -15.20 0.32 3.80
C ASN A 484 -15.28 -0.74 2.69
N ARG A 485 -15.90 -1.88 2.98
CA ARG A 485 -16.07 -2.98 2.01
C ARG A 485 -17.12 -2.65 0.96
N LEU A 486 -18.25 -2.08 1.36
CA LEU A 486 -19.28 -1.65 0.40
C LEU A 486 -18.73 -0.57 -0.54
N VAL A 487 -17.95 0.39 -0.03
CA VAL A 487 -17.29 1.41 -0.85
C VAL A 487 -16.39 0.79 -1.92
N ARG A 488 -15.69 -0.31 -1.64
CA ARG A 488 -14.86 -1.01 -2.65
C ARG A 488 -15.68 -1.75 -3.70
N LEU A 489 -16.85 -2.24 -3.31
CA LEU A 489 -17.79 -2.87 -4.24
C LEU A 489 -18.57 -1.85 -5.06
N TYR A 490 -18.77 -0.65 -4.53
CA TYR A 490 -19.53 0.42 -5.15
C TYR A 490 -18.62 1.37 -5.92
N ASP A 491 -18.67 1.28 -7.25
CA ASP A 491 -17.81 2.06 -8.15
C ASP A 491 -18.33 3.47 -8.47
N GLY A 492 -19.19 4.02 -7.62
CA GLY A 492 -19.85 5.31 -7.87
C GLY A 492 -21.11 5.21 -8.74
N TRP A 493 -21.80 6.35 -8.88
CA TRP A 493 -23.11 6.44 -9.53
C TRP A 493 -23.13 6.06 -11.02
N ALA A 494 -21.99 6.23 -11.71
CA ALA A 494 -21.83 5.88 -13.13
C ALA A 494 -21.14 4.53 -13.33
N GLY A 495 -20.78 3.84 -12.24
CA GLY A 495 -20.12 2.54 -12.28
C GLY A 495 -21.07 1.45 -12.80
N SER A 496 -20.52 0.50 -13.55
CA SER A 496 -21.20 -0.73 -13.97
C SER A 496 -20.46 -1.93 -13.39
N ASP A 497 -21.21 -2.86 -12.80
CA ASP A 497 -20.65 -4.10 -12.23
C ASP A 497 -20.34 -5.15 -13.31
N THR A 498 -20.87 -5.00 -14.53
CA THR A 498 -20.61 -5.93 -15.64
C THR A 498 -19.49 -5.47 -16.57
N ASP A 499 -19.23 -4.16 -16.68
CA ASP A 499 -18.36 -3.59 -17.70
C ASP A 499 -16.95 -3.33 -17.19
N ARG A 500 -16.15 -4.38 -16.94
CA ARG A 500 -14.70 -4.22 -16.71
C ARG A 500 -13.88 -5.37 -17.29
N ASN A 501 -13.39 -5.14 -18.52
CA ASN A 501 -12.48 -6.01 -19.25
C ASN A 501 -10.99 -5.76 -18.94
N VAL A 502 -10.65 -5.11 -17.82
CA VAL A 502 -9.26 -4.66 -17.52
C VAL A 502 -8.60 -5.44 -16.36
N GLY A 503 -9.25 -6.46 -15.78
CA GLY A 503 -8.60 -7.29 -14.74
C GLY A 503 -9.28 -8.62 -14.43
N GLY A 504 -10.26 -9.04 -15.25
CA GLY A 504 -11.17 -10.14 -14.91
C GLY A 504 -12.17 -9.76 -13.81
N GLN A 505 -13.29 -10.47 -13.74
CA GLN A 505 -14.28 -10.32 -12.66
C GLN A 505 -13.80 -11.05 -11.39
N VAL A 506 -12.68 -10.57 -10.85
CA VAL A 506 -12.05 -11.10 -9.63
C VAL A 506 -12.78 -10.55 -8.41
N ALA A 507 -12.93 -11.39 -7.38
CA ALA A 507 -13.50 -11.02 -6.09
C ALA A 507 -12.65 -9.92 -5.43
N ARG A 508 -13.31 -8.86 -4.93
CA ARG A 508 -12.65 -7.64 -4.44
C ARG A 508 -12.46 -7.63 -2.92
N LEU A 509 -13.26 -8.41 -2.21
CA LEU A 509 -13.29 -8.45 -0.75
C LEU A 509 -12.66 -9.72 -0.19
N THR A 510 -12.71 -10.86 -0.88
CA THR A 510 -12.16 -12.14 -0.35
C THR A 510 -10.70 -12.03 0.10
N ALA A 511 -9.84 -11.35 -0.66
CA ALA A 511 -8.44 -11.18 -0.26
C ALA A 511 -8.28 -10.38 1.05
N ASN A 512 -9.25 -9.53 1.39
CA ASN A 512 -9.23 -8.70 2.61
C ASN A 512 -9.96 -9.37 3.78
N LEU A 513 -11.03 -10.12 3.48
CA LEU A 513 -11.78 -10.92 4.45
C LEU A 513 -10.93 -12.01 5.08
N THR A 514 -10.06 -12.65 4.30
CA THR A 514 -9.09 -13.64 4.83
C THR A 514 -7.96 -13.00 5.63
N ARG A 515 -7.69 -11.69 5.45
CA ARG A 515 -6.54 -10.98 6.02
C ARG A 515 -6.88 -10.09 7.22
N GLY A 516 -8.16 -9.92 7.57
CA GLY A 516 -8.59 -8.98 8.62
C GLY A 516 -8.10 -7.53 8.41
N GLY A 517 -7.79 -7.15 7.17
CA GLY A 517 -7.04 -5.93 6.84
C GLY A 517 -7.94 -4.74 6.52
N SER A 518 -7.74 -3.64 7.26
CA SER A 518 -8.60 -2.45 7.32
C SER A 518 -8.21 -1.27 6.40
N GLY A 519 -7.20 -1.40 5.54
CA GLY A 519 -6.61 -0.26 4.82
C GLY A 519 -7.32 0.10 3.51
N LEU A 520 -7.95 1.28 3.40
CA LEU A 520 -8.35 1.86 2.10
C LEU A 520 -7.10 2.17 1.26
N GLU A 521 -6.84 1.42 0.20
CA GLU A 521 -5.88 1.88 -0.82
C GLU A 521 -6.49 3.06 -1.60
N PRO A 522 -5.70 4.10 -1.95
CA PRO A 522 -6.21 5.26 -2.65
C PRO A 522 -6.78 4.88 -4.02
N PHE A 523 -8.07 5.16 -4.18
CA PHE A 523 -8.78 5.05 -5.46
C PHE A 523 -8.18 6.07 -6.43
N ILE A 524 -7.30 5.64 -7.34
CA ILE A 524 -6.88 6.45 -8.48
C ILE A 524 -8.07 6.49 -9.43
N VAL A 525 -8.85 7.57 -9.36
CA VAL A 525 -9.81 7.94 -10.41
C VAL A 525 -8.99 8.20 -11.67
N MET A 526 -8.79 7.19 -12.52
CA MET A 526 -8.50 7.44 -13.92
C MET A 526 -9.78 8.03 -14.52
N ALA A 527 -9.91 9.35 -14.41
CA ALA A 527 -10.87 10.11 -15.18
C ALA A 527 -10.47 9.96 -16.65
N ASN A 528 -11.03 8.95 -17.33
CA ASN A 528 -11.04 8.93 -18.78
C ASN A 528 -11.97 10.06 -19.24
N SER A 529 -11.43 11.27 -19.32
CA SER A 529 -12.04 12.31 -20.15
C SER A 529 -11.83 11.91 -21.61
N ARG A 530 -12.77 11.16 -22.17
CA ARG A 530 -12.91 11.10 -23.63
C ARG A 530 -13.53 12.43 -24.07
N ARG A 531 -12.73 13.25 -24.73
CA ARG A 531 -13.22 14.03 -25.87
C ARG A 531 -13.18 13.15 -27.10
#